data_AF-A0A2E9QGQ3-F1
#
_entry.id   AF-A0A2E9QGQ3-F1
#
_cell.length_a   1.000
_cell.length_b   1.000
_cell.length_c   1.000
_cell.angle_alpha   90.00
_cell.angle_beta   90.00
_cell.angle_gamma   90.00
#
_symmetry.space_group_name_H-M   'P 1'
#
loop_
_entity.id
_entity.type
_entity.pdbx_description
1 polymer ?
#
loop_
_entity_poly.entity_id
_entity_poly.type
_entity_poly.pdbx_seq_one_letter_code
_entity_poly.pdbx_strand_id
1 'polypeptide(L)'
;MVQIRYENAKSVEASTGDTILETSLKNGLEHMHACGGKARCSTCRVLVLDGLENLEPRNEMERSLSRRRGLESNVRLACQTKPRGPVHIRRLVLDDADYDAVRGRSVRTTGREENVAILFSDVRNFTSFSEKNLPYDIIHLLNRYFETMGEVVLSNGGIIDKYIGDGLMASFGLKESDPVSICIRAVNSGLQMLEKLEKVNQYARQHLDYELQIGVGIHYGSVVVGELGHHSNAAFTLIGDSVNMAARLESKTKKAGAPLLVSEAVYENVKDYVRKGRAFRAPLKGKTGDFKMYEILALDREKACNMVNQVFMLTLEATEVKARGSFLFRFDRPENFSFQAGQSIEVRFPRDSRTESRTFSIASAEQDPFIEIVTRDTGSDFKKRMLEMKPGDQVIASAAGGLLTLPEDIGDSVVFLGAGIGITPLYSMLRTLLAQKAAGAKIPGMLLISSNRNYDSFLFHKELLHLSQEAGFFYVPTLTGDLPGDWNEEVGRITPEMLRRHLVDPEKAKYFIAGPPVAVQDLRDTLASMGVVTGNIYTEEFYGYT
;
A
#
# COMPACT_ATOMS: atom_id res chain seq x y z
N MET A 1 37.83 -4.92 9.24
CA MET A 1 37.03 -3.72 9.54
C MET A 1 37.68 -2.53 8.85
N VAL A 2 36.88 -1.64 8.28
CA VAL A 2 37.35 -0.54 7.46
C VAL A 2 36.96 0.78 8.12
N GLN A 3 37.90 1.72 8.27
CA GLN A 3 37.61 3.00 8.94
C GLN A 3 36.93 4.00 8.00
N ILE A 4 35.77 4.52 8.38
CA ILE A 4 35.11 5.66 7.73
C ILE A 4 35.26 6.89 8.62
N ARG A 5 36.02 7.88 8.17
CA ARG A 5 36.11 9.19 8.82
C ARG A 5 35.03 10.10 8.26
N TYR A 6 34.29 10.78 9.13
CA TYR A 6 33.31 11.80 8.74
C TYR A 6 33.87 13.19 9.04
N GLU A 7 33.81 14.12 8.09
CA GLU A 7 34.34 15.49 8.26
C GLU A 7 33.78 16.20 9.51
N ASN A 8 32.47 16.02 9.78
CA ASN A 8 31.74 16.69 10.87
C ASN A 8 31.14 15.69 11.88
N ALA A 9 31.71 14.50 12.02
CA ALA A 9 31.24 13.50 12.99
C ALA A 9 32.37 12.55 13.42
N LYS A 10 32.09 11.68 14.41
CA LYS A 10 33.03 10.64 14.84
C LYS A 10 33.38 9.70 13.68
N SER A 11 34.64 9.24 13.65
CA SER A 11 35.03 8.11 12.81
C SER A 11 34.34 6.83 13.30
N VAL A 12 33.96 5.97 12.36
CA VAL A 12 33.26 4.71 12.64
C VAL A 12 33.91 3.57 11.86
N GLU A 13 33.74 2.35 12.36
CA GLU A 13 34.24 1.15 11.70
C GLU A 13 33.12 0.48 10.90
N ALA A 14 33.40 0.24 9.63
CA ALA A 14 32.56 -0.54 8.72
C ALA A 14 32.90 -2.03 8.81
N SER A 15 31.86 -2.85 8.89
CA SER A 15 32.00 -4.30 8.73
C SER A 15 32.25 -4.62 7.26
N THR A 16 32.91 -5.73 7.00
CA THR A 16 33.18 -6.17 5.62
C THR A 16 31.86 -6.36 4.86
N GLY A 17 31.68 -5.61 3.77
CA GLY A 17 30.50 -5.72 2.90
C GLY A 17 29.34 -4.77 3.25
N ASP A 18 29.41 -4.06 4.38
CA ASP A 18 28.45 -3.00 4.72
C ASP A 18 28.60 -1.81 3.77
N THR A 19 27.48 -1.18 3.47
CA THR A 19 27.46 0.12 2.80
C THR A 19 27.80 1.24 3.79
N ILE A 20 28.17 2.40 3.26
CA ILE A 20 28.41 3.61 4.08
C ILE A 20 27.15 3.98 4.87
N LEU A 21 25.96 3.82 4.30
CA LEU A 21 24.69 4.11 4.98
C LEU A 21 24.46 3.14 6.15
N GLU A 22 24.58 1.82 5.91
CA GLU A 22 24.44 0.81 6.97
C GLU A 22 25.44 1.05 8.10
N THR A 23 26.70 1.34 7.74
CA THR A 23 27.74 1.68 8.72
C THR A 23 27.37 2.93 9.51
N SER A 24 26.81 3.96 8.87
CA SER A 24 26.34 5.18 9.55
C SER A 24 25.28 4.83 10.59
N LEU A 25 24.21 4.17 10.16
CA LEU A 25 23.04 3.90 10.98
C LEU A 25 23.38 2.96 12.14
N LYS A 26 24.15 1.89 11.90
CA LYS A 26 24.63 0.95 12.94
C LYS A 26 25.44 1.64 14.04
N ASN A 27 26.17 2.70 13.70
CA ASN A 27 27.00 3.45 14.65
C ASN A 27 26.28 4.67 15.27
N GLY A 28 24.97 4.79 15.07
CA GLY A 28 24.15 5.90 15.55
C GLY A 28 24.44 7.23 14.86
N LEU A 29 25.04 7.20 13.66
CA LEU A 29 25.19 8.39 12.83
C LEU A 29 23.94 8.55 11.97
N GLU A 30 23.20 9.62 12.23
CA GLU A 30 22.07 10.01 11.40
C GLU A 30 22.51 10.23 9.95
N HIS A 31 21.76 9.68 9.00
CA HIS A 31 22.10 9.77 7.59
C HIS A 31 20.83 9.73 6.77
N MET A 32 20.52 10.80 6.04
CA MET A 32 19.22 10.89 5.36
C MET A 32 19.08 9.87 4.21
N HIS A 33 17.98 9.13 4.17
CA HIS A 33 17.76 8.07 3.18
C HIS A 33 16.26 7.91 2.85
N ALA A 34 15.67 8.88 2.16
CA ALA A 34 14.22 8.97 1.93
C ALA A 34 13.58 7.72 1.31
N CYS A 35 14.32 6.96 0.50
CA CYS A 35 13.84 5.72 -0.12
C CYS A 35 14.16 4.43 0.66
N GLY A 36 14.60 4.53 1.92
CA GLY A 36 14.98 3.34 2.69
C GLY A 36 16.28 2.67 2.21
N GLY A 37 17.16 3.41 1.51
CA GLY A 37 18.42 2.87 0.99
C GLY A 37 18.34 2.14 -0.36
N LYS A 38 17.18 2.11 -1.02
CA LYS A 38 16.92 1.38 -2.28
C LYS A 38 17.45 2.06 -3.56
N ALA A 39 18.33 3.07 -3.43
CA ALA A 39 18.82 3.89 -4.55
C ALA A 39 17.73 4.54 -5.43
N ARG A 40 16.54 4.77 -4.86
CA ARG A 40 15.44 5.49 -5.53
C ARG A 40 15.46 7.00 -5.24
N CYS A 41 16.33 7.46 -4.34
CA CYS A 41 16.54 8.86 -4.00
C CYS A 41 18.05 9.18 -3.93
N SER A 42 18.38 10.47 -3.88
CA SER A 42 19.76 10.95 -3.75
C SER A 42 20.04 11.61 -2.39
N THR A 43 19.23 11.35 -1.36
CA THR A 43 19.38 12.03 -0.06
C THR A 43 20.55 11.49 0.75
N CYS A 44 20.97 10.25 0.52
CA CYS A 44 22.11 9.61 1.21
C CYS A 44 23.47 9.95 0.57
N ARG A 45 23.57 11.05 -0.16
CA ARG A 45 24.80 11.39 -0.87
C ARG A 45 25.90 11.76 0.12
N VAL A 46 27.08 11.25 -0.17
CA VAL A 46 28.33 11.63 0.49
C VAL A 46 29.31 12.14 -0.53
N LEU A 47 30.05 13.18 -0.17
CA LEU A 47 31.24 13.62 -0.86
C LEU A 47 32.44 12.87 -0.27
N VAL A 48 33.17 12.15 -1.10
CA VAL A 48 34.42 11.48 -0.74
C VAL A 48 35.53 12.51 -0.83
N LEU A 49 36.11 12.83 0.33
CA LEU A 49 37.20 13.78 0.46
C LEU A 49 38.56 13.10 0.25
N ASP A 50 38.69 11.83 0.66
CA ASP A 50 39.90 11.02 0.50
C ASP A 50 39.55 9.51 0.49
N GLY A 51 40.38 8.68 -0.13
CA GLY A 51 40.21 7.22 -0.21
C GLY A 51 39.15 6.74 -1.22
N LEU A 52 39.00 7.41 -2.36
CA LEU A 52 38.03 7.03 -3.40
C LEU A 52 38.36 5.67 -4.04
N GLU A 53 39.65 5.39 -4.20
CA GLU A 53 40.22 4.12 -4.65
C GLU A 53 39.92 2.95 -3.70
N ASN A 54 39.63 3.27 -2.43
CA ASN A 54 39.27 2.30 -1.41
C ASN A 54 37.78 1.96 -1.42
N LEU A 55 37.00 2.44 -2.40
CA LEU A 55 35.57 2.16 -2.52
C LEU A 55 35.28 1.17 -3.64
N GLU A 56 34.22 0.39 -3.47
CA GLU A 56 33.74 -0.45 -4.56
C GLU A 56 33.32 0.40 -5.78
N PRO A 57 33.55 -0.10 -7.00
CA PRO A 57 32.99 0.50 -8.19
C PRO A 57 31.48 0.66 -8.05
N ARG A 58 30.93 1.74 -8.63
CA ARG A 58 29.47 1.98 -8.60
C ARG A 58 28.73 0.73 -9.08
N ASN A 59 27.82 0.21 -8.28
CA ASN A 59 26.90 -0.82 -8.73
C ASN A 59 25.92 -0.25 -9.78
N GLU A 60 25.09 -1.09 -10.38
CA GLU A 60 24.18 -0.66 -11.45
C GLU A 60 23.21 0.43 -11.00
N MET A 61 22.62 0.28 -9.81
CA MET A 61 21.68 1.24 -9.24
C MET A 61 22.33 2.60 -9.02
N GLU A 62 23.52 2.63 -8.43
CA GLU A 62 24.28 3.86 -8.21
C GLU A 62 24.73 4.48 -9.54
N ARG A 63 25.18 3.68 -10.52
CA ARG A 63 25.53 4.17 -11.86
C ARG A 63 24.34 4.86 -12.53
N SER A 64 23.17 4.24 -12.48
CA SER A 64 21.94 4.76 -13.09
C SER A 64 21.57 6.12 -12.49
N LEU A 65 21.53 6.22 -11.16
CA LEU A 65 21.17 7.48 -10.50
C LEU A 65 22.26 8.55 -10.66
N SER A 66 23.53 8.17 -10.60
CA SER A 66 24.65 9.10 -10.77
C SER A 66 24.67 9.72 -12.16
N ARG A 67 24.42 8.92 -13.22
CA ARG A 67 24.28 9.42 -14.59
C ARG A 67 23.11 10.40 -14.72
N ARG A 68 21.95 10.06 -14.14
CA ARG A 68 20.75 10.89 -14.19
C ARG A 68 20.93 12.25 -13.49
N ARG A 69 21.71 12.29 -12.40
CA ARG A 69 21.95 13.49 -11.58
C ARG A 69 23.24 14.23 -11.93
N GLY A 70 24.07 13.71 -12.84
CA GLY A 70 25.37 14.29 -13.15
C GLY A 70 26.34 14.27 -11.98
N LEU A 71 26.33 13.20 -11.16
CA LEU A 71 27.21 13.12 -9.98
C LEU A 71 28.66 12.82 -10.39
N GLU A 72 29.57 13.69 -9.97
CA GLU A 72 31.03 13.48 -10.05
C GLU A 72 31.45 12.18 -9.37
N SER A 73 32.61 11.62 -9.74
CA SER A 73 33.08 10.31 -9.27
C SER A 73 33.26 10.24 -7.75
N ASN A 74 33.67 11.35 -7.13
CA ASN A 74 33.82 11.54 -5.69
C ASN A 74 32.50 11.76 -4.96
N VAL A 75 31.36 11.94 -5.65
CA VAL A 75 30.05 11.97 -5.02
C VAL A 75 29.41 10.59 -5.13
N ARG A 76 29.16 9.95 -3.99
CA ARG A 76 28.70 8.57 -3.90
C ARG A 76 27.36 8.47 -3.19
N LEU A 77 26.58 7.44 -3.50
CA LEU A 77 25.38 7.09 -2.74
C LEU A 77 25.79 6.20 -1.57
N ALA A 78 25.65 6.71 -0.34
CA ALA A 78 26.07 5.97 0.83
C ALA A 78 25.34 4.62 0.97
N CYS A 79 24.09 4.52 0.50
CA CYS A 79 23.32 3.28 0.54
C CYS A 79 23.75 2.22 -0.46
N GLN A 80 24.62 2.54 -1.41
CA GLN A 80 25.10 1.62 -2.44
C GLN A 80 26.62 1.43 -2.40
N THR A 81 27.33 2.36 -1.76
CA THR A 81 28.78 2.39 -1.75
C THR A 81 29.29 1.58 -0.58
N LYS A 82 30.14 0.59 -0.87
CA LYS A 82 30.81 -0.25 0.11
C LYS A 82 32.29 0.14 0.19
N PRO A 83 32.84 0.41 1.39
CA PRO A 83 34.25 0.68 1.55
C PRO A 83 35.05 -0.63 1.68
N ARG A 84 36.19 -0.70 0.98
CA ARG A 84 37.19 -1.78 1.05
C ARG A 84 38.45 -1.40 1.83
N GLY A 85 38.66 -0.10 2.04
CA GLY A 85 39.77 0.46 2.84
C GLY A 85 39.40 1.83 3.40
N PRO A 86 40.29 2.47 4.18
CA PRO A 86 39.99 3.72 4.86
C PRO A 86 39.48 4.80 3.91
N VAL A 87 38.42 5.51 4.31
CA VAL A 87 37.81 6.56 3.50
C VAL A 87 37.45 7.77 4.36
N HIS A 88 37.62 8.97 3.82
CA HIS A 88 37.18 10.22 4.44
C HIS A 88 36.02 10.82 3.65
N ILE A 89 34.89 11.06 4.31
CA ILE A 89 33.67 11.52 3.65
C ILE A 89 32.99 12.69 4.37
N ARG A 90 32.22 13.46 3.62
CA ARG A 90 31.31 14.50 4.11
C ARG A 90 29.88 14.18 3.66
N ARG A 91 28.92 14.16 4.59
CA ARG A 91 27.48 14.05 4.24
C ARG A 91 27.04 15.35 3.55
N LEU A 92 26.32 15.25 2.43
CA LEU A 92 25.93 16.41 1.62
C LEU A 92 24.55 16.98 1.93
N VAL A 93 23.77 16.34 2.80
CA VAL A 93 22.46 16.78 3.28
C VAL A 93 22.61 16.94 4.80
N LEU A 94 22.78 18.19 5.25
CA LEU A 94 23.20 18.57 6.61
C LEU A 94 22.81 20.03 6.95
N ASP A 95 21.72 20.60 6.44
CA ASP A 95 21.28 21.91 6.96
C ASP A 95 20.38 21.78 8.20
N ASP A 96 20.21 22.87 8.96
CA ASP A 96 19.41 22.86 10.21
C ASP A 96 17.95 22.48 9.96
N ALA A 97 17.42 22.69 8.74
CA ALA A 97 16.09 22.26 8.34
C ALA A 97 16.04 20.74 8.08
N ASP A 98 17.12 20.14 7.58
CA ASP A 98 17.29 18.68 7.53
C ASP A 98 17.38 18.07 8.95
N TYR A 99 17.98 18.78 9.91
CA TYR A 99 18.10 18.37 11.32
C TYR A 99 16.74 18.37 12.03
N ASP A 100 15.92 19.42 11.82
CA ASP A 100 14.57 19.53 12.38
C ASP A 100 13.57 18.56 11.74
N ALA A 101 13.71 18.23 10.45
CA ALA A 101 12.91 17.19 9.80
C ALA A 101 13.18 15.78 10.34
N VAL A 102 14.35 15.56 10.97
CA VAL A 102 14.76 14.30 11.60
C VAL A 102 14.46 14.29 13.10
N ARG A 103 14.59 15.43 13.81
CA ARG A 103 14.32 15.55 15.25
C ARG A 103 12.86 15.83 15.61
N GLY A 104 12.10 16.46 14.72
CA GLY A 104 10.67 16.66 14.87
C GLY A 104 9.98 15.31 14.91
N ARG A 105 9.43 14.93 16.06
CA ARG A 105 8.61 13.73 16.27
C ARG A 105 7.33 13.75 15.44
N SER A 106 7.49 13.50 14.15
CA SER A 106 6.74 12.55 13.35
C SER A 106 7.73 12.15 12.28
N VAL A 107 8.03 10.86 12.16
CA VAL A 107 8.64 10.37 10.93
C VAL A 107 7.60 10.70 9.85
N ARG A 108 7.73 11.87 9.20
CA ARG A 108 6.96 12.23 8.01
C ARG A 108 7.06 11.01 7.14
N THR A 109 5.93 10.35 6.90
CA THR A 109 5.90 9.04 6.24
C THR A 109 6.80 9.12 5.03
N THR A 110 7.98 8.49 5.08
CA THR A 110 8.88 8.42 3.94
C THR A 110 8.08 7.72 2.87
N GLY A 111 7.63 8.47 1.85
CA GLY A 111 6.50 8.05 1.04
C GLY A 111 6.63 6.63 0.49
N ARG A 112 5.50 5.93 0.35
CA ARG A 112 5.43 4.53 -0.10
C ARG A 112 5.35 4.49 -1.63
N GLU A 113 6.13 3.61 -2.27
CA GLU A 113 6.06 3.44 -3.72
C GLU A 113 4.86 2.56 -4.09
N GLU A 114 3.93 3.07 -4.88
CA GLU A 114 2.70 2.42 -5.31
C GLU A 114 2.55 2.44 -6.82
N ASN A 115 1.93 1.41 -7.40
CA ASN A 115 1.46 1.45 -8.78
C ASN A 115 -0.01 1.85 -8.80
N VAL A 116 -0.32 2.96 -9.47
CA VAL A 116 -1.68 3.51 -9.51
C VAL A 116 -2.04 3.94 -10.92
N ALA A 117 -3.34 3.97 -11.22
CA ALA A 117 -3.85 4.72 -12.37
C ALA A 117 -4.19 6.14 -11.92
N ILE A 118 -3.64 7.13 -12.62
CA ILE A 118 -3.76 8.56 -12.33
C ILE A 118 -4.61 9.17 -13.44
N LEU A 119 -5.67 9.85 -13.04
CA LEU A 119 -6.60 10.55 -13.92
C LEU A 119 -6.44 12.05 -13.69
N PHE A 120 -6.20 12.79 -14.77
CA PHE A 120 -6.36 14.23 -14.81
C PHE A 120 -7.55 14.57 -15.71
N SER A 121 -8.38 15.50 -15.27
CA SER A 121 -9.37 16.14 -16.13
C SER A 121 -9.26 17.65 -16.02
N ASP A 122 -9.45 18.34 -17.13
CA ASP A 122 -9.45 19.80 -17.19
C ASP A 122 -10.53 20.32 -18.16
N VAL A 123 -11.06 21.51 -17.89
CA VAL A 123 -12.09 22.13 -18.74
C VAL A 123 -11.42 22.90 -19.89
N ARG A 124 -11.89 22.66 -21.10
CA ARG A 124 -11.34 23.29 -22.30
C ARG A 124 -11.80 24.74 -22.40
N ASN A 125 -10.84 25.62 -22.64
CA ASN A 125 -11.07 27.04 -22.89
C ASN A 125 -11.84 27.75 -21.76
N PHE A 126 -11.73 27.26 -20.53
CA PHE A 126 -12.42 27.83 -19.37
C PHE A 126 -12.01 29.28 -19.08
N THR A 127 -10.75 29.65 -19.34
CA THR A 127 -10.26 31.02 -19.17
C THR A 127 -11.09 32.04 -19.96
N SER A 128 -11.47 31.71 -21.19
CA SER A 128 -12.30 32.60 -22.02
C SER A 128 -13.74 32.72 -21.49
N PHE A 129 -14.21 31.73 -20.74
CA PHE A 129 -15.50 31.77 -20.05
C PHE A 129 -15.40 32.61 -18.76
N SER A 130 -14.32 32.44 -17.97
CA SER A 130 -14.14 33.17 -16.72
C SER A 130 -13.94 34.67 -16.92
N GLU A 131 -13.36 35.10 -18.04
CA GLU A 131 -13.22 36.52 -18.40
C GLU A 131 -14.56 37.20 -18.72
N LYS A 132 -15.60 36.44 -19.08
CA LYS A 132 -16.89 36.96 -19.57
C LYS A 132 -18.02 36.88 -18.55
N ASN A 133 -17.82 36.19 -17.42
CA ASN A 133 -18.86 35.88 -16.45
C ASN A 133 -18.50 36.40 -15.06
N LEU A 134 -19.52 36.61 -14.22
CA LEU A 134 -19.29 37.08 -12.86
C LEU A 134 -18.67 35.96 -12.01
N PRO A 135 -17.77 36.29 -11.05
CA PRO A 135 -17.10 35.29 -10.21
C PRO A 135 -18.05 34.31 -9.49
N TYR A 136 -19.22 34.77 -9.04
CA TYR A 136 -20.19 33.90 -8.36
C TYR A 136 -20.84 32.88 -9.30
N ASP A 137 -21.09 33.25 -10.55
CA ASP A 137 -21.64 32.34 -11.57
C ASP A 137 -20.60 31.26 -11.94
N ILE A 138 -19.34 31.67 -12.03
CA ILE A 138 -18.19 30.77 -12.26
C ILE A 138 -18.09 29.75 -11.13
N ILE A 139 -18.10 30.21 -9.87
CA ILE A 139 -18.04 29.33 -8.69
C ILE A 139 -19.24 28.39 -8.66
N HIS A 140 -20.44 28.87 -8.96
CA HIS A 140 -21.64 28.03 -8.97
C HIS A 140 -21.54 26.90 -10.01
N LEU A 141 -21.12 27.23 -11.24
CA LEU A 141 -20.91 26.23 -12.29
C LEU A 141 -19.81 25.22 -11.92
N LEU A 142 -18.68 25.70 -11.39
CA LEU A 142 -17.57 24.84 -10.98
C LEU A 142 -17.96 23.89 -9.86
N ASN A 143 -18.72 24.35 -8.85
CA ASN A 143 -19.18 23.46 -7.78
C ASN A 143 -20.08 22.34 -8.30
N ARG A 144 -21.02 22.65 -9.20
CA ARG A 144 -21.87 21.63 -9.85
C ARG A 144 -21.06 20.65 -10.69
N TYR A 145 -20.07 21.16 -11.42
CA TYR A 145 -19.14 20.35 -12.18
C TYR A 145 -18.34 19.42 -11.27
N PHE A 146 -17.69 19.94 -10.23
CA PHE A 146 -16.86 19.17 -9.31
C PHE A 146 -17.63 18.16 -8.47
N GLU A 147 -18.86 18.47 -8.07
CA GLU A 147 -19.77 17.52 -7.42
C GLU A 147 -20.05 16.34 -8.37
N THR A 148 -20.47 16.63 -9.60
CA THR A 148 -20.79 15.61 -10.61
C THR A 148 -19.58 14.73 -10.95
N MET A 149 -18.42 15.35 -11.19
CA MET A 149 -17.19 14.62 -11.54
C MET A 149 -16.62 13.86 -10.35
N GLY A 150 -16.70 14.45 -9.16
CA GLY A 150 -16.26 13.82 -7.92
C GLY A 150 -17.05 12.54 -7.61
N GLU A 151 -18.37 12.58 -7.75
CA GLU A 151 -19.21 11.38 -7.60
C GLU A 151 -18.80 10.26 -8.57
N VAL A 152 -18.42 10.59 -9.81
CA VAL A 152 -17.97 9.59 -10.79
C VAL A 152 -16.67 8.93 -10.32
N VAL A 153 -15.70 9.71 -9.84
CA VAL A 153 -14.44 9.16 -9.30
C VAL A 153 -14.73 8.22 -8.12
N LEU A 154 -15.47 8.71 -7.13
CA LEU A 154 -15.74 7.99 -5.89
C LEU A 154 -16.53 6.71 -6.14
N SER A 155 -17.55 6.74 -6.99
CA SER A 155 -18.37 5.55 -7.34
C SER A 155 -17.61 4.48 -8.11
N ASN A 156 -16.47 4.81 -8.72
CA ASN A 156 -15.58 3.85 -9.37
C ASN A 156 -14.44 3.37 -8.45
N GLY A 157 -14.44 3.78 -7.17
CA GLY A 157 -13.41 3.40 -6.20
C GLY A 157 -12.14 4.24 -6.28
N GLY A 158 -12.18 5.39 -6.96
CA GLY A 158 -11.08 6.34 -7.01
C GLY A 158 -11.03 7.25 -5.80
N ILE A 159 -9.87 7.85 -5.57
CA ILE A 159 -9.64 8.88 -4.55
C ILE A 159 -9.30 10.18 -5.28
N ILE A 160 -10.03 11.26 -4.96
CA ILE A 160 -9.73 12.61 -5.45
C ILE A 160 -8.53 13.13 -4.66
N ASP A 161 -7.43 13.42 -5.35
CA ASP A 161 -6.21 13.95 -4.72
C ASP A 161 -6.37 15.45 -4.46
N LYS A 162 -6.75 16.21 -5.50
CA LYS A 162 -7.06 17.64 -5.40
C LYS A 162 -7.80 18.17 -6.63
N TYR A 163 -8.44 19.33 -6.45
CA TYR A 163 -8.92 20.19 -7.53
C TYR A 163 -7.83 21.20 -7.91
N ILE A 164 -7.62 21.44 -9.20
CA ILE A 164 -6.55 22.31 -9.73
C ILE A 164 -7.17 23.28 -10.72
N GLY A 165 -7.48 24.50 -10.26
CA GLY A 165 -8.22 25.47 -11.09
C GLY A 165 -9.62 24.94 -11.39
N ASP A 166 -9.92 24.73 -12.67
CA ASP A 166 -11.12 24.13 -13.24
C ASP A 166 -11.00 22.61 -13.48
N GLY A 167 -9.83 22.04 -13.24
CA GLY A 167 -9.56 20.62 -13.37
C GLY A 167 -9.56 19.84 -12.05
N LEU A 168 -9.43 18.52 -12.16
CA LEU A 168 -9.28 17.61 -11.03
C LEU A 168 -8.21 16.56 -11.28
N MET A 169 -7.60 16.11 -10.19
CA MET A 169 -6.67 14.99 -10.15
C MET A 169 -7.25 13.89 -9.26
N ALA A 170 -7.25 12.66 -9.78
CA ALA A 170 -7.70 11.48 -9.06
C ALA A 170 -6.75 10.30 -9.25
N SER A 171 -6.82 9.33 -8.35
CA SER A 171 -6.05 8.09 -8.40
C SER A 171 -6.89 6.86 -8.10
N PHE A 172 -6.48 5.73 -8.66
CA PHE A 172 -7.09 4.43 -8.51
C PHE A 172 -5.98 3.41 -8.20
N GLY A 173 -6.25 2.44 -7.32
CA GLY A 173 -5.27 1.40 -6.97
C GLY A 173 -4.52 1.60 -5.65
N LEU A 174 -4.81 2.63 -4.85
CA LEU A 174 -4.17 2.78 -3.52
C LEU A 174 -4.59 1.68 -2.51
N LYS A 175 -5.65 0.93 -2.81
CA LYS A 175 -6.21 -0.17 -2.00
C LYS A 175 -6.36 -1.47 -2.78
N GLU A 176 -5.80 -1.55 -3.98
CA GLU A 176 -6.00 -2.65 -4.93
C GLU A 176 -4.68 -2.92 -5.65
N SER A 177 -4.40 -4.18 -5.97
CA SER A 177 -3.13 -4.56 -6.60
C SER A 177 -3.25 -5.01 -8.05
N ASP A 178 -4.44 -5.38 -8.53
CA ASP A 178 -4.64 -5.88 -9.89
C ASP A 178 -4.58 -4.74 -10.94
N PRO A 179 -3.55 -4.69 -11.82
CA PRO A 179 -3.39 -3.60 -12.77
C PRO A 179 -4.54 -3.45 -13.75
N VAL A 180 -5.18 -4.57 -14.13
CA VAL A 180 -6.29 -4.56 -15.09
C VAL A 180 -7.52 -3.91 -14.49
N SER A 181 -7.96 -4.37 -13.32
CA SER A 181 -9.11 -3.78 -12.61
C SER A 181 -8.89 -2.31 -12.29
N ILE A 182 -7.69 -1.93 -11.80
CA ILE A 182 -7.31 -0.54 -11.53
C ILE A 182 -7.47 0.32 -12.80
N CYS A 183 -6.94 -0.15 -13.93
CA CYS A 183 -7.03 0.58 -15.20
C CYS A 183 -8.47 0.64 -15.73
N ILE A 184 -9.26 -0.43 -15.58
CA ILE A 184 -10.67 -0.44 -15.97
C ILE A 184 -11.46 0.59 -15.15
N ARG A 185 -11.27 0.65 -13.82
CA ARG A 185 -11.94 1.64 -12.96
C ARG A 185 -11.63 3.08 -13.39
N ALA A 186 -10.35 3.38 -13.64
CA ALA A 186 -9.93 4.70 -14.09
C ALA A 186 -10.54 5.06 -15.47
N VAL A 187 -10.50 4.13 -16.43
CA VAL A 187 -11.07 4.33 -17.78
C VAL A 187 -12.59 4.49 -17.73
N ASN A 188 -13.28 3.68 -16.93
CA ASN A 188 -14.73 3.78 -16.72
C ASN A 188 -15.10 5.13 -16.10
N SER A 189 -14.32 5.60 -15.12
CA SER A 189 -14.48 6.94 -14.54
C SER A 189 -14.34 8.02 -15.62
N GLY A 190 -13.29 7.96 -16.44
CA GLY A 190 -13.09 8.94 -17.53
C GLY A 190 -14.25 8.97 -18.54
N LEU A 191 -14.78 7.81 -18.92
CA LEU A 191 -15.93 7.71 -19.82
C LEU A 191 -17.22 8.24 -19.17
N GLN A 192 -17.48 7.89 -17.91
CA GLN A 192 -18.65 8.38 -17.19
C GLN A 192 -18.60 9.89 -16.91
N MET A 193 -17.41 10.47 -16.74
CA MET A 193 -17.26 11.93 -16.65
C MET A 193 -17.77 12.61 -17.92
N LEU A 194 -17.40 12.08 -19.09
CA LEU A 194 -17.87 12.60 -20.39
C LEU A 194 -19.39 12.44 -20.55
N GLU A 195 -19.95 11.30 -20.13
CA GLU A 195 -21.40 11.06 -20.16
C GLU A 195 -22.17 11.99 -19.21
N LYS A 196 -21.70 12.14 -17.96
CA LYS A 196 -22.37 12.98 -16.95
C LYS A 196 -22.18 14.47 -17.18
N LEU A 197 -21.13 14.89 -17.91
CA LEU A 197 -20.91 16.30 -18.25
C LEU A 197 -22.12 16.91 -18.97
N GLU A 198 -22.84 16.11 -19.75
CA GLU A 198 -24.04 16.57 -20.45
C GLU A 198 -25.12 17.10 -19.50
N LYS A 199 -25.25 16.51 -18.30
CA LYS A 199 -26.18 17.02 -17.27
C LYS A 199 -25.76 18.40 -16.74
N VAL A 200 -24.46 18.63 -16.60
CA VAL A 200 -23.91 19.94 -16.22
C VAL A 200 -24.14 20.94 -17.36
N ASN A 201 -23.93 20.50 -18.61
CA ASN A 201 -24.14 21.33 -19.80
C ASN A 201 -25.59 21.71 -20.05
N GLN A 202 -26.57 20.88 -19.66
CA GLN A 202 -27.98 21.28 -19.71
C GLN A 202 -28.24 22.51 -18.84
N TYR A 203 -27.69 22.53 -17.62
CA TYR A 203 -27.77 23.69 -16.74
C TYR A 203 -27.01 24.90 -17.31
N ALA A 204 -25.77 24.69 -17.76
CA ALA A 204 -24.90 25.75 -18.27
C ALA A 204 -25.48 26.43 -19.53
N ARG A 205 -26.08 25.67 -20.46
CA ARG A 205 -26.75 26.23 -21.64
C ARG A 205 -27.98 27.06 -21.28
N GLN A 206 -28.76 26.61 -20.29
CA GLN A 206 -29.98 27.30 -19.88
C GLN A 206 -29.72 28.63 -19.16
N HIS A 207 -28.64 28.72 -18.38
CA HIS A 207 -28.43 29.84 -17.45
C HIS A 207 -27.23 30.72 -17.81
N LEU A 208 -26.25 30.20 -18.56
CA LEU A 208 -24.95 30.84 -18.77
C LEU A 208 -24.54 30.90 -20.26
N ASP A 209 -25.40 30.45 -21.19
CA ASP A 209 -25.11 30.34 -22.63
C ASP A 209 -23.73 29.71 -22.92
N TYR A 210 -23.40 28.66 -22.17
CA TYR A 210 -22.09 28.03 -22.19
C TYR A 210 -22.19 26.51 -22.19
N GLU A 211 -21.24 25.87 -22.87
CA GLU A 211 -21.11 24.42 -22.92
C GLU A 211 -19.69 24.02 -22.53
N LEU A 212 -19.58 23.28 -21.43
CA LEU A 212 -18.32 22.73 -20.96
C LEU A 212 -17.89 21.60 -21.89
N GLN A 213 -16.60 21.58 -22.19
CA GLN A 213 -15.91 20.44 -22.78
C GLN A 213 -14.74 20.10 -21.88
N ILE A 214 -14.46 18.81 -21.67
CA ILE A 214 -13.33 18.39 -20.85
C ILE A 214 -12.33 17.56 -21.65
N GLY A 215 -11.06 17.66 -21.25
CA GLY A 215 -10.03 16.68 -21.55
C GLY A 215 -9.87 15.72 -20.38
N VAL A 216 -9.65 14.44 -20.65
CA VAL A 216 -9.30 13.44 -19.65
C VAL A 216 -8.04 12.70 -20.10
N GLY A 217 -7.01 12.69 -19.24
CA GLY A 217 -5.76 11.97 -19.45
C GLY A 217 -5.54 10.92 -18.37
N ILE A 218 -5.26 9.68 -18.76
CA ILE A 218 -5.04 8.57 -17.81
C ILE A 218 -3.69 7.89 -18.05
N HIS A 219 -2.91 7.71 -16.98
CA HIS A 219 -1.67 6.95 -17.01
C HIS A 219 -1.60 5.97 -15.83
N TYR A 220 -1.02 4.80 -16.08
CA TYR A 220 -0.74 3.78 -15.05
C TYR A 220 0.77 3.65 -14.86
N GLY A 221 1.22 3.74 -13.62
CA GLY A 221 2.64 3.58 -13.30
C GLY A 221 2.97 3.87 -11.82
N SER A 222 4.25 3.75 -11.51
CA SER A 222 4.77 3.91 -10.15
C SER A 222 4.83 5.37 -9.70
N VAL A 223 4.39 5.61 -8.48
CA VAL A 223 4.43 6.89 -7.76
C VAL A 223 4.87 6.67 -6.33
N VAL A 224 5.33 7.74 -5.68
CA VAL A 224 5.56 7.79 -4.25
C VAL A 224 4.37 8.50 -3.60
N VAL A 225 3.74 7.85 -2.65
CA VAL A 225 2.59 8.33 -1.88
C VAL A 225 3.06 8.82 -0.52
N GLY A 226 2.79 10.06 -0.15
CA GLY A 226 3.15 10.56 1.18
C GLY A 226 2.71 12.00 1.44
N GLU A 227 2.97 12.46 2.66
CA GLU A 227 2.69 13.84 3.07
C GLU A 227 3.77 14.80 2.55
N LEU A 228 3.34 15.85 1.86
CA LEU A 228 4.20 16.92 1.35
C LEU A 228 3.70 18.28 1.82
N GLY A 229 4.59 19.10 2.38
CA GLY A 229 4.28 20.48 2.78
C GLY A 229 4.91 20.91 4.10
N HIS A 230 4.53 22.10 4.56
CA HIS A 230 4.90 22.60 5.89
C HIS A 230 4.29 21.73 6.98
N HIS A 231 4.95 21.55 8.13
CA HIS A 231 4.50 20.62 9.18
C HIS A 231 3.09 20.91 9.70
N SER A 232 2.65 22.17 9.64
CA SER A 232 1.31 22.58 10.06
C SER A 232 0.21 22.36 9.02
N ASN A 233 0.56 22.08 7.75
CA ASN A 233 -0.37 22.01 6.61
C ASN A 233 0.12 20.99 5.56
N ALA A 234 0.67 19.86 5.99
CA ALA A 234 1.14 18.83 5.06
C ALA A 234 -0.07 18.13 4.43
N ALA A 235 -0.06 17.99 3.11
CA ALA A 235 -1.11 17.29 2.37
C ALA A 235 -0.59 15.94 1.88
N PHE A 236 -1.38 14.89 2.08
CA PHE A 236 -1.15 13.60 1.44
C PHE A 236 -1.29 13.76 -0.07
N THR A 237 -0.30 13.33 -0.84
CA THR A 237 -0.32 13.46 -2.31
C THR A 237 0.58 12.44 -2.99
N LEU A 238 0.39 12.33 -4.31
CA LEU A 238 1.14 11.46 -5.20
C LEU A 238 2.30 12.24 -5.82
N ILE A 239 3.50 11.67 -5.77
CA ILE A 239 4.73 12.28 -6.28
C ILE A 239 5.38 11.31 -7.26
N GLY A 240 5.62 11.75 -8.48
CA GLY A 240 6.35 10.92 -9.42
C GLY A 240 6.26 11.37 -10.86
N ASP A 241 7.07 10.73 -11.69
CA ASP A 241 7.08 10.96 -13.13
C ASP A 241 5.75 10.53 -13.79
N SER A 242 5.09 9.51 -13.22
CA SER A 242 3.77 9.05 -13.66
C SER A 242 2.66 10.09 -13.44
N VAL A 243 2.72 10.90 -12.37
CA VAL A 243 1.76 12.02 -12.17
C VAL A 243 1.87 13.03 -13.30
N ASN A 244 3.12 13.42 -13.63
CA ASN A 244 3.39 14.34 -14.72
C ASN A 244 3.00 13.77 -16.09
N MET A 245 3.12 12.45 -16.27
CA MET A 245 2.69 11.78 -17.49
C MET A 245 1.17 11.89 -17.71
N ALA A 246 0.37 11.63 -16.67
CA ALA A 246 -1.08 11.75 -16.73
C ALA A 246 -1.53 13.17 -17.06
N ALA A 247 -0.98 14.18 -16.38
CA ALA A 247 -1.26 15.59 -16.66
C ALA A 247 -0.90 15.98 -18.10
N ARG A 248 0.22 15.49 -18.63
CA ARG A 248 0.63 15.77 -20.02
C ARG A 248 -0.26 15.07 -21.04
N LEU A 249 -0.82 13.90 -20.73
CA LEU A 249 -1.79 13.21 -21.58
C LEU A 249 -3.10 13.99 -21.65
N GLU A 250 -3.59 14.49 -20.51
CA GLU A 250 -4.74 15.39 -20.45
C GLU A 250 -4.50 16.58 -21.38
N SER A 251 -3.36 17.28 -21.24
CA SER A 251 -3.14 18.49 -22.04
C SER A 251 -2.97 18.21 -23.54
N LYS A 252 -2.71 16.95 -23.94
CA LYS A 252 -2.67 16.52 -25.33
C LYS A 252 -4.05 16.25 -25.92
N THR A 253 -5.08 16.02 -25.10
CA THR A 253 -6.46 15.79 -25.53
C THR A 253 -6.95 16.87 -26.49
N LYS A 254 -6.66 18.14 -26.19
CA LYS A 254 -7.02 19.30 -27.02
C LYS A 254 -6.39 19.24 -28.42
N LYS A 255 -5.08 18.97 -28.51
CA LYS A 255 -4.38 18.87 -29.81
C LYS A 255 -4.76 17.61 -30.60
N ALA A 256 -5.07 16.53 -29.90
CA ALA A 256 -5.53 15.28 -30.51
C ALA A 256 -7.00 15.34 -30.97
N GLY A 257 -7.78 16.31 -30.47
CA GLY A 257 -9.23 16.35 -30.67
C GLY A 257 -9.93 15.12 -30.10
N ALA A 258 -9.37 14.52 -29.04
CA ALA A 258 -9.90 13.32 -28.38
C ALA A 258 -10.29 13.70 -26.94
N PRO A 259 -11.49 13.36 -26.45
CA PRO A 259 -11.92 13.74 -25.10
C PRO A 259 -11.24 12.91 -24.00
N LEU A 260 -10.90 11.65 -24.28
CA LEU A 260 -10.22 10.73 -23.35
C LEU A 260 -9.00 10.11 -24.03
N LEU A 261 -7.82 10.35 -23.45
CA LEU A 261 -6.56 9.73 -23.87
C LEU A 261 -5.95 8.91 -22.73
N VAL A 262 -5.43 7.75 -23.09
CA VAL A 262 -4.72 6.86 -22.16
C VAL A 262 -3.31 6.57 -22.66
N SER A 263 -2.37 6.40 -21.74
CA SER A 263 -1.01 5.93 -22.09
C SER A 263 -1.00 4.48 -22.60
N GLU A 264 0.07 4.07 -23.29
CA GLU A 264 0.30 2.66 -23.67
C GLU A 264 0.20 1.70 -22.46
N ALA A 265 0.74 2.10 -21.29
CA ALA A 265 0.65 1.29 -20.07
C ALA A 265 -0.78 1.02 -19.60
N VAL A 266 -1.71 1.97 -19.77
CA VAL A 266 -3.13 1.75 -19.48
C VAL A 266 -3.75 0.87 -20.56
N TYR A 267 -3.50 1.20 -21.83
CA TYR A 267 -4.10 0.50 -22.96
C TYR A 267 -3.78 -0.99 -22.97
N GLU A 268 -2.54 -1.38 -22.68
CA GLU A 268 -2.16 -2.81 -22.63
C GLU A 268 -2.93 -3.59 -21.56
N ASN A 269 -3.32 -2.95 -20.46
CA ASN A 269 -4.12 -3.57 -19.40
C ASN A 269 -5.62 -3.63 -19.73
N VAL A 270 -6.13 -2.76 -20.62
CA VAL A 270 -7.58 -2.65 -20.88
C VAL A 270 -8.01 -3.01 -22.30
N LYS A 271 -7.08 -3.34 -23.21
CA LYS A 271 -7.34 -3.50 -24.65
C LYS A 271 -8.47 -4.48 -24.99
N ASP A 272 -8.70 -5.50 -24.17
CA ASP A 272 -9.74 -6.52 -24.37
C ASP A 272 -11.13 -6.08 -23.86
N TYR A 273 -11.18 -4.96 -23.13
CA TYR A 273 -12.39 -4.42 -22.50
C TYR A 273 -12.84 -3.10 -23.14
N VAL A 274 -12.02 -2.47 -23.98
CA VAL A 274 -12.29 -1.12 -24.50
C VAL A 274 -12.43 -1.10 -26.01
N ARG A 275 -13.26 -0.18 -26.50
CA ARG A 275 -13.24 0.20 -27.90
C ARG A 275 -12.22 1.31 -28.12
N LYS A 276 -11.09 0.95 -28.73
CA LYS A 276 -10.04 1.90 -29.14
C LYS A 276 -10.53 2.80 -30.29
N GLY A 277 -10.27 4.10 -30.18
CA GLY A 277 -10.37 5.08 -31.26
C GLY A 277 -9.03 5.25 -31.98
N ARG A 278 -8.57 6.50 -32.10
CA ARG A 278 -7.28 6.83 -32.72
C ARG A 278 -6.10 6.48 -31.80
N ALA A 279 -4.96 6.14 -32.41
CA ALA A 279 -3.68 6.05 -31.73
C ALA A 279 -2.81 7.24 -32.15
N PHE A 280 -2.13 7.85 -31.19
CA PHE A 280 -1.27 9.00 -31.42
C PHE A 280 0.13 8.67 -30.91
N ARG A 281 1.12 9.25 -31.57
CA ARG A 281 2.50 9.28 -31.10
C ARG A 281 2.97 10.71 -31.14
N ALA A 282 3.39 11.23 -29.99
CA ALA A 282 3.84 12.62 -29.90
C ALA A 282 4.86 12.81 -28.77
N PRO A 283 5.74 13.81 -28.89
CA PRO A 283 6.60 14.22 -27.78
C PRO A 283 5.75 14.85 -26.69
N LEU A 284 6.08 14.53 -25.44
CA LEU A 284 5.51 15.16 -24.26
C LEU A 284 6.49 16.22 -23.74
N LYS A 285 6.00 17.42 -23.46
CA LYS A 285 6.83 18.56 -23.01
C LYS A 285 7.70 18.12 -21.83
N GLY A 286 9.02 18.22 -21.93
CA GLY A 286 9.94 17.81 -20.87
C GLY A 286 10.09 16.29 -20.67
N LYS A 287 9.81 15.48 -21.70
CA LYS A 287 10.29 14.08 -21.81
C LYS A 287 11.13 13.93 -23.07
N THR A 288 12.10 13.03 -23.02
CA THR A 288 12.84 12.58 -24.20
C THR A 288 12.08 11.45 -24.87
N GLY A 289 11.90 11.53 -26.18
CA GLY A 289 11.25 10.50 -26.99
C GLY A 289 9.78 10.76 -27.28
N ASP A 290 9.23 9.87 -28.09
CA ASP A 290 7.86 9.91 -28.58
C ASP A 290 7.00 8.89 -27.83
N PHE A 291 5.90 9.34 -27.26
CA PHE A 291 5.03 8.52 -26.43
C PHE A 291 3.77 8.14 -27.19
N LYS A 292 3.44 6.84 -27.18
CA LYS A 292 2.18 6.36 -27.72
C LYS A 292 1.06 6.59 -26.71
N MET A 293 -0.08 7.02 -27.24
CA MET A 293 -1.31 7.25 -26.48
C MET A 293 -2.50 6.84 -27.33
N TYR A 294 -3.58 6.44 -26.67
CA TYR A 294 -4.75 5.83 -27.30
C TYR A 294 -5.99 6.59 -26.88
N GLU A 295 -6.83 6.93 -27.85
CA GLU A 295 -8.19 7.40 -27.58
C GLU A 295 -9.07 6.20 -27.22
N ILE A 296 -9.86 6.36 -26.16
CA ILE A 296 -10.83 5.34 -25.73
C ILE A 296 -12.23 5.88 -25.96
N LEU A 297 -13.02 5.14 -26.74
CA LEU A 297 -14.35 5.56 -27.17
C LEU A 297 -15.48 4.93 -26.35
N ALA A 298 -15.24 3.74 -25.79
CA ALA A 298 -16.22 3.01 -24.99
C ALA A 298 -15.53 1.91 -24.17
N LEU A 299 -16.25 1.43 -23.16
CA LEU A 299 -15.93 0.25 -22.37
C LEU A 299 -17.02 -0.80 -22.60
N ASP A 300 -16.62 -2.04 -22.87
CA ASP A 300 -17.49 -3.22 -22.75
C ASP A 300 -17.78 -3.42 -21.27
N ARG A 301 -18.85 -2.76 -20.78
CA ARG A 301 -19.19 -2.72 -19.36
C ARG A 301 -19.53 -4.10 -18.79
N GLU A 302 -20.00 -5.04 -19.61
CA GLU A 302 -20.28 -6.39 -19.16
C GLU A 302 -18.98 -7.15 -18.88
N LYS A 303 -18.05 -7.19 -19.85
CA LYS A 303 -16.73 -7.80 -19.64
C LYS A 303 -15.94 -7.11 -18.54
N ALA A 304 -15.98 -5.78 -18.51
CA ALA A 304 -15.32 -4.99 -17.49
C ALA A 304 -15.93 -5.24 -16.11
N CYS A 305 -17.25 -5.37 -16.00
CA CYS A 305 -17.93 -5.70 -14.76
C CYS A 305 -17.56 -7.12 -14.29
N ASN A 306 -17.45 -8.10 -15.19
CA ASN A 306 -17.01 -9.45 -14.83
C ASN A 306 -15.54 -9.49 -14.39
N MET A 307 -14.69 -8.63 -14.95
CA MET A 307 -13.28 -8.52 -14.56
C MET A 307 -13.11 -7.80 -13.22
N VAL A 308 -13.67 -6.60 -13.09
CA VAL A 308 -13.58 -5.76 -11.88
C VAL A 308 -14.36 -6.36 -10.71
N ASN A 309 -15.37 -7.19 -11.01
CA ASN A 309 -16.17 -7.90 -10.03
C ASN A 309 -16.07 -9.40 -10.26
N GLN A 310 -14.86 -9.98 -10.32
CA GLN A 310 -14.74 -11.41 -10.03
C GLN A 310 -15.30 -11.62 -8.62
N VAL A 311 -16.56 -11.99 -8.60
CA VAL A 311 -17.31 -12.29 -7.41
C VAL A 311 -17.52 -13.77 -7.37
N PHE A 312 -17.29 -14.32 -6.20
CA PHE A 312 -17.30 -15.74 -5.96
C PHE A 312 -18.52 -16.04 -5.12
N MET A 313 -19.30 -17.01 -5.58
CA MET A 313 -20.39 -17.53 -4.79
C MET A 313 -19.80 -18.52 -3.79
N LEU A 314 -19.82 -18.15 -2.51
CA LEU A 314 -19.34 -18.99 -1.43
C LEU A 314 -20.54 -19.59 -0.71
N THR A 315 -20.53 -20.89 -0.53
CA THR A 315 -21.54 -21.70 0.14
C THR A 315 -21.01 -22.09 1.51
N LEU A 316 -21.76 -21.74 2.56
CA LEU A 316 -21.37 -22.06 3.93
C LEU A 316 -21.40 -23.58 4.13
N GLU A 317 -20.28 -24.13 4.60
CA GLU A 317 -20.16 -25.54 4.95
C GLU A 317 -20.38 -25.75 6.45
N ALA A 318 -19.80 -24.90 7.28
CA ALA A 318 -19.87 -25.01 8.74
C ALA A 318 -19.66 -23.68 9.46
N THR A 319 -20.21 -23.58 10.66
CA THR A 319 -19.94 -22.48 11.61
C THR A 319 -19.45 -23.06 12.93
N GLU A 320 -18.35 -22.54 13.46
CA GLU A 320 -17.73 -22.98 14.71
C GLU A 320 -17.58 -21.80 15.68
N VAL A 321 -17.79 -22.05 16.98
CA VAL A 321 -17.44 -21.09 18.02
C VAL A 321 -15.97 -21.30 18.39
N LYS A 322 -15.11 -20.33 18.07
CA LYS A 322 -13.67 -20.42 18.33
C LYS A 322 -13.24 -19.79 19.66
N ALA A 323 -13.97 -18.77 20.10
CA ALA A 323 -13.78 -18.12 21.40
C ALA A 323 -15.10 -17.44 21.80
N ARG A 324 -15.20 -16.93 23.03
CA ARG A 324 -16.38 -16.20 23.49
C ARG A 324 -16.69 -15.05 22.54
N GLY A 325 -17.89 -15.09 21.95
CA GLY A 325 -18.36 -14.11 20.98
C GLY A 325 -17.55 -14.07 19.68
N SER A 326 -16.75 -15.10 19.37
CA SER A 326 -15.98 -15.19 18.13
C SER A 326 -16.33 -16.46 17.36
N PHE A 327 -16.67 -16.28 16.09
CA PHE A 327 -17.24 -17.32 15.24
C PHE A 327 -16.39 -17.46 13.98
N LEU A 328 -16.09 -18.70 13.62
CA LEU A 328 -15.46 -19.08 12.36
C LEU A 328 -16.54 -19.59 11.42
N PHE A 329 -16.50 -19.10 10.18
CA PHE A 329 -17.34 -19.54 9.08
C PHE A 329 -16.45 -20.20 8.03
N ARG A 330 -16.72 -21.46 7.71
CA ARG A 330 -16.05 -22.21 6.64
C ARG A 330 -16.95 -22.25 5.41
N PHE A 331 -16.41 -21.84 4.28
CA PHE A 331 -17.06 -21.86 2.98
C PHE A 331 -16.32 -22.80 2.02
N ASP A 332 -17.03 -23.28 1.00
CA ASP A 332 -16.40 -23.93 -0.13
C ASP A 332 -15.43 -22.96 -0.85
N ARG A 333 -14.47 -23.53 -1.57
CA ARG A 333 -13.53 -22.76 -2.39
C ARG A 333 -13.79 -23.03 -3.87
N PRO A 334 -14.23 -22.02 -4.64
CA PRO A 334 -14.34 -22.15 -6.09
C PRO A 334 -12.98 -22.48 -6.73
N GLU A 335 -12.97 -23.32 -7.78
CA GLU A 335 -11.74 -23.79 -8.43
C GLU A 335 -10.83 -22.65 -8.92
N ASN A 336 -11.42 -21.54 -9.36
CA ASN A 336 -10.71 -20.36 -9.84
C ASN A 336 -10.41 -19.32 -8.75
N PHE A 337 -10.70 -19.61 -7.47
CA PHE A 337 -10.41 -18.72 -6.36
C PHE A 337 -8.99 -18.96 -5.81
N SER A 338 -8.12 -17.95 -5.96
CA SER A 338 -6.78 -17.93 -5.38
C SER A 338 -6.60 -16.75 -4.44
N PHE A 339 -5.76 -16.93 -3.44
CA PHE A 339 -5.38 -15.90 -2.48
C PHE A 339 -3.97 -16.17 -1.96
N GLN A 340 -3.31 -15.12 -1.46
CA GLN A 340 -2.08 -15.22 -0.68
C GLN A 340 -2.40 -15.15 0.81
N ALA A 341 -1.67 -15.89 1.63
CA ALA A 341 -1.88 -15.94 3.06
C ALA A 341 -1.78 -14.53 3.68
N GLY A 342 -2.74 -14.20 4.54
CA GLY A 342 -2.90 -12.88 5.14
C GLY A 342 -3.79 -11.90 4.36
N GLN A 343 -4.24 -12.24 3.16
CA GLN A 343 -5.23 -11.46 2.44
C GLN A 343 -6.63 -11.52 3.07
N SER A 344 -7.50 -10.64 2.60
CA SER A 344 -8.90 -10.49 2.99
C SER A 344 -9.83 -10.52 1.79
N ILE A 345 -11.12 -10.73 2.06
CA ILE A 345 -12.20 -10.67 1.09
C ILE A 345 -13.31 -9.75 1.58
N GLU A 346 -13.99 -9.07 0.66
CA GLU A 346 -15.26 -8.42 0.95
C GLU A 346 -16.40 -9.42 0.77
N VAL A 347 -17.24 -9.55 1.79
CA VAL A 347 -18.39 -10.45 1.80
C VAL A 347 -19.68 -9.64 1.87
N ARG A 348 -20.69 -10.06 1.09
CA ARG A 348 -22.07 -9.54 1.17
C ARG A 348 -23.08 -10.64 0.94
N PHE A 349 -24.33 -10.45 1.37
CA PHE A 349 -25.38 -11.40 1.02
C PHE A 349 -25.89 -11.17 -0.43
N PRO A 350 -26.45 -12.19 -1.10
CA PRO A 350 -26.88 -12.09 -2.50
C PRO A 350 -27.85 -10.95 -2.82
N ARG A 351 -28.74 -10.62 -1.86
CA ARG A 351 -29.75 -9.56 -2.00
C ARG A 351 -29.27 -8.18 -1.57
N ASP A 352 -28.07 -8.08 -1.00
CA ASP A 352 -27.53 -6.83 -0.50
C ASP A 352 -26.95 -5.98 -1.64
N SER A 353 -27.04 -4.67 -1.48
CA SER A 353 -26.34 -3.72 -2.33
C SER A 353 -24.82 -3.84 -2.13
N ARG A 354 -24.03 -3.33 -3.10
CA ARG A 354 -22.56 -3.41 -3.02
C ARG A 354 -21.98 -2.66 -1.82
N THR A 355 -22.63 -1.59 -1.38
CA THR A 355 -22.19 -0.75 -0.26
C THR A 355 -22.39 -1.41 1.11
N GLU A 356 -23.07 -2.55 1.16
CA GLU A 356 -23.38 -3.28 2.40
C GLU A 356 -22.38 -4.42 2.68
N SER A 357 -21.25 -4.48 1.95
CA SER A 357 -20.21 -5.48 2.17
C SER A 357 -19.44 -5.27 3.49
N ARG A 358 -18.78 -6.34 3.96
CA ARG A 358 -17.84 -6.31 5.09
C ARG A 358 -16.57 -7.05 4.72
N THR A 359 -15.43 -6.49 5.09
CA THR A 359 -14.11 -7.09 4.88
C THR A 359 -13.79 -8.08 5.98
N PHE A 360 -13.30 -9.26 5.61
CA PHE A 360 -12.82 -10.29 6.53
C PHE A 360 -11.48 -10.84 6.04
N SER A 361 -10.49 -10.90 6.93
CA SER A 361 -9.24 -11.61 6.65
C SER A 361 -9.50 -13.11 6.53
N ILE A 362 -8.84 -13.74 5.58
CA ILE A 362 -8.91 -15.19 5.37
C ILE A 362 -8.07 -15.86 6.46
N ALA A 363 -8.66 -16.82 7.17
CA ALA A 363 -8.06 -17.60 8.25
C ALA A 363 -7.46 -18.92 7.76
N SER A 364 -8.01 -19.49 6.68
CA SER A 364 -7.52 -20.74 6.09
C SER A 364 -6.16 -20.53 5.40
N ALA A 365 -5.41 -21.61 5.24
CA ALA A 365 -4.12 -21.59 4.55
C ALA A 365 -4.29 -21.65 3.03
N GLU A 366 -3.28 -21.21 2.27
CA GLU A 366 -3.38 -21.11 0.79
C GLU A 366 -3.71 -22.44 0.10
N GLN A 367 -3.26 -23.56 0.68
CA GLN A 367 -3.48 -24.91 0.16
C GLN A 367 -4.78 -25.56 0.66
N ASP A 368 -5.50 -24.94 1.58
CA ASP A 368 -6.76 -25.51 2.08
C ASP A 368 -7.82 -25.50 0.95
N PRO A 369 -8.64 -26.57 0.83
CA PRO A 369 -9.69 -26.68 -0.18
C PRO A 369 -10.95 -25.85 0.17
N PHE A 370 -10.87 -24.99 1.19
CA PHE A 370 -11.97 -24.20 1.72
C PHE A 370 -11.48 -22.79 2.11
N ILE A 371 -12.42 -21.87 2.28
CA ILE A 371 -12.15 -20.52 2.76
C ILE A 371 -12.73 -20.38 4.16
N GLU A 372 -11.89 -20.05 5.14
CA GLU A 372 -12.35 -19.74 6.50
C GLU A 372 -12.22 -18.25 6.78
N ILE A 373 -13.23 -17.66 7.40
CA ILE A 373 -13.19 -16.29 7.93
C ILE A 373 -13.63 -16.29 9.39
N VAL A 374 -13.12 -15.34 10.17
CA VAL A 374 -13.46 -15.21 11.60
C VAL A 374 -13.99 -13.81 11.88
N THR A 375 -15.01 -13.74 12.72
CA THR A 375 -15.59 -12.47 13.17
C THR A 375 -15.93 -12.53 14.65
N ARG A 376 -15.87 -11.37 15.31
CA ARG A 376 -16.45 -11.18 16.65
C ARG A 376 -17.84 -10.59 16.53
N ASP A 377 -18.76 -11.11 17.32
CA ASP A 377 -20.06 -10.48 17.51
C ASP A 377 -19.87 -9.10 18.15
N THR A 378 -20.38 -8.10 17.44
CA THR A 378 -20.32 -6.68 17.80
C THR A 378 -21.71 -6.06 17.72
N GLY A 379 -22.76 -6.88 17.57
CA GLY A 379 -24.15 -6.44 17.46
C GLY A 379 -24.56 -5.82 16.12
N SER A 380 -23.68 -5.78 15.11
CA SER A 380 -24.04 -5.25 13.78
C SER A 380 -25.01 -6.17 13.05
N ASP A 381 -25.97 -5.61 12.33
CA ASP A 381 -27.01 -6.39 11.62
C ASP A 381 -26.42 -7.35 10.58
N PHE A 382 -25.34 -6.97 9.91
CA PHE A 382 -24.61 -7.85 8.99
C PHE A 382 -24.13 -9.14 9.69
N LYS A 383 -23.51 -9.00 10.87
CA LYS A 383 -22.98 -10.15 11.62
C LYS A 383 -24.09 -10.98 12.27
N LYS A 384 -25.20 -10.38 12.70
CA LYS A 384 -26.39 -11.14 13.15
C LYS A 384 -26.88 -12.07 12.05
N ARG A 385 -27.03 -11.55 10.82
CA ARG A 385 -27.41 -12.35 9.65
C ARG A 385 -26.42 -13.45 9.34
N MET A 386 -25.11 -13.20 9.50
CA MET A 386 -24.10 -14.26 9.35
C MET A 386 -24.31 -15.38 10.38
N LEU A 387 -24.56 -15.03 11.64
CA LEU A 387 -24.78 -16.01 12.72
C LEU A 387 -26.06 -16.84 12.54
N GLU A 388 -27.03 -16.33 11.78
CA GLU A 388 -28.27 -17.04 11.43
C GLU A 388 -28.11 -18.00 10.24
N MET A 389 -26.99 -17.93 9.51
CA MET A 389 -26.73 -18.79 8.36
C MET A 389 -26.66 -20.27 8.74
N LYS A 390 -27.07 -21.13 7.81
CA LYS A 390 -27.01 -22.58 7.91
C LYS A 390 -26.14 -23.15 6.80
N PRO A 391 -25.54 -24.34 6.99
CA PRO A 391 -24.86 -25.03 5.90
C PRO A 391 -25.72 -25.10 4.63
N GLY A 392 -25.16 -24.68 3.50
CA GLY A 392 -25.86 -24.50 2.22
C GLY A 392 -26.26 -23.07 1.90
N ASP A 393 -26.30 -22.15 2.88
CA ASP A 393 -26.55 -20.72 2.62
C ASP A 393 -25.36 -20.07 1.90
N GLN A 394 -25.63 -19.04 1.10
CA GLN A 394 -24.64 -18.45 0.21
C GLN A 394 -24.34 -16.98 0.51
N VAL A 395 -23.08 -16.60 0.31
CA VAL A 395 -22.60 -15.21 0.33
C VAL A 395 -21.75 -14.93 -0.90
N ILE A 396 -21.80 -13.68 -1.36
CA ILE A 396 -20.97 -13.21 -2.47
C ILE A 396 -19.68 -12.63 -1.89
N ALA A 397 -18.54 -13.17 -2.32
CA ALA A 397 -17.21 -12.68 -1.97
C ALA A 397 -16.54 -11.95 -3.14
N SER A 398 -15.71 -10.95 -2.87
CA SER A 398 -14.76 -10.41 -3.85
C SER A 398 -13.61 -11.40 -4.12
N ALA A 399 -12.81 -11.14 -5.15
CA ALA A 399 -11.45 -11.66 -5.19
C ALA A 399 -10.67 -11.28 -3.92
N ALA A 400 -9.67 -12.08 -3.56
CA ALA A 400 -8.83 -11.79 -2.41
C ALA A 400 -7.95 -10.55 -2.67
N GLY A 401 -7.84 -9.70 -1.66
CA GLY A 401 -7.05 -8.47 -1.67
C GLY A 401 -6.42 -8.18 -0.32
N GLY A 402 -5.76 -7.03 -0.19
CA GLY A 402 -5.02 -6.67 1.02
C GLY A 402 -3.51 -6.83 0.85
N LEU A 403 -2.78 -6.08 1.67
CA LEU A 403 -1.33 -5.85 1.52
C LEU A 403 -0.49 -6.65 2.51
N LEU A 404 -1.10 -7.28 3.51
CA LEU A 404 -0.41 -8.12 4.48
C LEU A 404 -0.23 -9.50 3.86
N THR A 405 0.83 -9.68 3.07
CA THR A 405 1.18 -10.96 2.44
C THR A 405 2.63 -11.35 2.72
N LEU A 406 2.93 -12.64 2.58
CA LEU A 406 4.29 -13.14 2.72
C LEU A 406 5.16 -12.65 1.53
N PRO A 407 6.29 -11.97 1.78
CA PRO A 407 7.20 -11.56 0.71
C PRO A 407 7.94 -12.76 0.12
N GLU A 408 8.42 -12.65 -1.12
CA GLU A 408 9.18 -13.72 -1.80
C GLU A 408 10.43 -14.15 -1.02
N ASP A 409 11.17 -13.18 -0.50
CA ASP A 409 12.23 -13.43 0.47
C ASP A 409 11.66 -13.19 1.87
N ILE A 410 11.55 -14.23 2.68
CA ILE A 410 11.02 -14.14 4.05
C ILE A 410 12.14 -14.11 5.12
N GLY A 411 13.40 -14.27 4.71
CA GLY A 411 14.54 -14.38 5.62
C GLY A 411 14.58 -15.68 6.43
N ASP A 412 15.45 -15.72 7.44
CA ASP A 412 15.64 -16.90 8.30
C ASP A 412 14.76 -16.90 9.56
N SER A 413 14.16 -15.76 9.93
CA SER A 413 13.33 -15.61 11.13
C SER A 413 12.13 -14.70 10.91
N VAL A 414 10.96 -15.16 11.36
CA VAL A 414 9.68 -14.46 11.25
C VAL A 414 9.00 -14.38 12.61
N VAL A 415 8.41 -13.21 12.89
CA VAL A 415 7.68 -12.93 14.12
C VAL A 415 6.29 -12.43 13.77
N PHE A 416 5.27 -13.15 14.21
CA PHE A 416 3.88 -12.77 14.11
C PHE A 416 3.42 -12.15 15.44
N LEU A 417 2.88 -10.94 15.40
CA LEU A 417 2.39 -10.20 16.57
C LEU A 417 0.89 -9.91 16.38
N GLY A 418 0.05 -10.73 16.99
CA GLY A 418 -1.41 -10.61 16.90
C GLY A 418 -2.00 -9.93 18.13
N ALA A 419 -2.92 -8.99 17.94
CA ALA A 419 -3.76 -8.45 19.00
C ALA A 419 -5.24 -8.73 18.72
N GLY A 420 -5.87 -9.54 19.57
CA GLY A 420 -7.28 -9.90 19.44
C GLY A 420 -7.63 -10.58 18.11
N ILE A 421 -8.58 -10.00 17.35
CA ILE A 421 -9.02 -10.55 16.05
C ILE A 421 -7.93 -10.47 14.97
N GLY A 422 -6.90 -9.63 15.17
CA GLY A 422 -5.76 -9.52 14.25
C GLY A 422 -4.93 -10.80 14.16
N ILE A 423 -5.17 -11.80 15.01
CA ILE A 423 -4.58 -13.14 14.86
C ILE A 423 -4.97 -13.83 13.55
N THR A 424 -6.13 -13.50 12.97
CA THR A 424 -6.70 -14.20 11.80
C THR A 424 -5.78 -14.25 10.57
N PRO A 425 -5.29 -13.12 10.02
CA PRO A 425 -4.38 -13.15 8.87
C PRO A 425 -3.04 -13.84 9.22
N LEU A 426 -2.56 -13.71 10.45
CA LEU A 426 -1.32 -14.33 10.92
C LEU A 426 -1.45 -15.85 11.02
N TYR A 427 -2.63 -16.35 11.42
CA TYR A 427 -2.95 -17.76 11.45
C TYR A 427 -2.92 -18.39 10.05
N SER A 428 -3.46 -17.70 9.05
CA SER A 428 -3.37 -18.11 7.64
C SER A 428 -1.92 -18.20 7.16
N MET A 429 -1.09 -17.19 7.46
CA MET A 429 0.33 -17.17 7.13
C MET A 429 1.10 -18.33 7.78
N LEU A 430 0.90 -18.52 9.08
CA LEU A 430 1.55 -19.58 9.85
C LEU A 430 1.23 -20.96 9.28
N ARG A 431 -0.07 -21.26 9.05
CA ARG A 431 -0.50 -22.56 8.53
C ARG A 431 -0.02 -22.81 7.09
N THR A 432 0.08 -21.75 6.29
CA THR A 432 0.66 -21.83 4.93
C THR A 432 2.14 -22.23 5.00
N LEU A 433 2.93 -21.58 5.84
CA LEU A 433 4.35 -21.92 6.03
C LEU A 433 4.55 -23.34 6.58
N LEU A 434 3.77 -23.74 7.59
CA LEU A 434 3.84 -25.10 8.15
C LEU A 434 3.54 -26.17 7.10
N ALA A 435 2.56 -25.95 6.21
CA ALA A 435 2.27 -26.89 5.14
C ALA A 435 3.35 -26.91 4.05
N GLN A 436 3.94 -25.77 3.71
CA GLN A 436 5.11 -25.72 2.83
C GLN A 436 6.26 -26.54 3.40
N LYS A 437 6.50 -26.45 4.72
CA LYS A 437 7.48 -27.29 5.41
C LYS A 437 7.13 -28.77 5.34
N ALA A 438 5.87 -29.14 5.58
CA ALA A 438 5.42 -30.52 5.46
C ALA A 438 5.62 -31.07 4.02
N ALA A 439 5.55 -30.20 3.01
CA ALA A 439 5.87 -30.52 1.61
C ALA A 439 7.39 -30.49 1.29
N GLY A 440 8.26 -30.28 2.28
CA GLY A 440 9.72 -30.31 2.13
C GLY A 440 10.39 -28.95 1.87
N ALA A 441 9.65 -27.85 1.90
CA ALA A 441 10.25 -26.52 1.77
C ALA A 441 11.06 -26.13 3.02
N LYS A 442 12.14 -25.38 2.82
CA LYS A 442 12.85 -24.72 3.92
C LYS A 442 12.03 -23.49 4.34
N ILE A 443 11.59 -23.45 5.59
CA ILE A 443 10.88 -22.31 6.18
C ILE A 443 11.74 -21.61 7.24
N PRO A 444 11.50 -20.31 7.52
CA PRO A 444 12.16 -19.61 8.62
C PRO A 444 11.80 -20.20 9.98
N GLY A 445 12.60 -19.88 11.00
CA GLY A 445 12.15 -20.03 12.39
C GLY A 445 11.03 -19.05 12.69
N MET A 446 9.92 -19.53 13.24
CA MET A 446 8.72 -18.72 13.46
C MET A 446 8.42 -18.54 14.95
N LEU A 447 8.09 -17.31 15.35
CA LEU A 447 7.52 -16.98 16.65
C LEU A 447 6.15 -16.32 16.43
N LEU A 448 5.12 -16.75 17.14
CA LEU A 448 3.85 -16.05 17.24
C LEU A 448 3.62 -15.60 18.67
N ILE A 449 3.47 -14.30 18.87
CA ILE A 449 2.97 -13.73 20.11
C ILE A 449 1.54 -13.24 19.88
N SER A 450 0.60 -13.77 20.64
CA SER A 450 -0.80 -13.35 20.56
C SER A 450 -1.24 -12.71 21.88
N SER A 451 -1.77 -11.50 21.80
CA SER A 451 -2.19 -10.68 22.93
C SER A 451 -3.70 -10.55 22.98
N ASN A 452 -4.29 -10.94 24.10
CA ASN A 452 -5.72 -10.80 24.37
C ASN A 452 -5.99 -10.13 25.72
N ARG A 453 -7.20 -9.61 25.91
CA ARG A 453 -7.61 -9.07 27.21
C ARG A 453 -7.97 -10.18 28.18
N ASN A 454 -8.83 -11.10 27.74
CA ASN A 454 -9.36 -12.18 28.56
C ASN A 454 -9.11 -13.53 27.90
N TYR A 455 -8.86 -14.56 28.71
CA TYR A 455 -8.61 -15.93 28.25
C TYR A 455 -9.75 -16.52 27.40
N ASP A 456 -11.00 -16.23 27.76
CA ASP A 456 -12.18 -16.73 27.04
C ASP A 456 -12.34 -16.16 25.62
N SER A 457 -11.66 -15.05 25.31
CA SER A 457 -11.65 -14.39 24.00
C SER A 457 -10.50 -14.81 23.08
N PHE A 458 -9.67 -15.74 23.54
CA PHE A 458 -8.42 -16.13 22.90
C PHE A 458 -8.69 -17.01 21.67
N LEU A 459 -8.58 -16.40 20.49
CA LEU A 459 -8.83 -17.07 19.22
C LEU A 459 -7.69 -18.05 18.90
N PHE A 460 -8.07 -19.26 18.49
CA PHE A 460 -7.17 -20.35 18.11
C PHE A 460 -6.17 -20.80 19.19
N HIS A 461 -6.37 -20.44 20.46
CA HIS A 461 -5.38 -20.69 21.51
C HIS A 461 -5.02 -22.17 21.64
N LYS A 462 -6.02 -23.05 21.68
CA LYS A 462 -5.81 -24.51 21.80
C LYS A 462 -5.16 -25.09 20.55
N GLU A 463 -5.60 -24.65 19.38
CA GLU A 463 -5.02 -25.06 18.10
C GLU A 463 -3.54 -24.63 17.99
N LEU A 464 -3.22 -23.41 18.41
CA LEU A 464 -1.86 -22.88 18.39
C LEU A 464 -0.94 -23.57 19.40
N LEU A 465 -1.44 -23.89 20.61
CA LEU A 465 -0.70 -24.71 21.58
C LEU A 465 -0.36 -26.08 20.99
N HIS A 466 -1.30 -26.71 20.29
CA HIS A 466 -1.05 -28.00 19.64
C HIS A 466 -0.04 -27.86 18.49
N LEU A 467 -0.21 -26.87 17.60
CA LEU A 467 0.69 -26.60 16.49
C LEU A 467 2.12 -26.25 16.96
N SER A 468 2.27 -25.57 18.09
CA SER A 468 3.60 -25.24 18.65
C SER A 468 4.39 -26.45 19.15
N GLN A 469 3.78 -27.63 19.21
CA GLN A 469 4.52 -28.88 19.47
C GLN A 469 5.27 -29.37 18.23
N GLU A 470 4.95 -28.84 17.04
CA GLU A 470 5.67 -29.12 15.80
C GLU A 470 6.98 -28.32 15.75
N ALA A 471 8.04 -28.94 15.22
CA ALA A 471 9.34 -28.28 15.13
C ALA A 471 9.27 -27.00 14.27
N GLY A 472 9.99 -25.94 14.66
CA GLY A 472 10.17 -24.73 13.86
C GLY A 472 9.15 -23.60 14.09
N PHE A 473 8.28 -23.75 15.09
CA PHE A 473 7.31 -22.74 15.50
C PHE A 473 7.25 -22.62 17.03
N PHE A 474 7.30 -21.39 17.54
CA PHE A 474 7.07 -21.07 18.95
C PHE A 474 5.82 -20.21 19.08
N TYR A 475 4.98 -20.54 20.06
CA TYR A 475 3.78 -19.78 20.37
C TYR A 475 3.86 -19.25 21.80
N VAL A 476 3.66 -17.94 21.95
CA VAL A 476 3.68 -17.25 23.25
C VAL A 476 2.37 -16.47 23.42
N PRO A 477 1.45 -16.95 24.24
CA PRO A 477 0.24 -16.21 24.54
C PRO A 477 0.49 -15.17 25.64
N THR A 478 -0.15 -14.00 25.56
CA THR A 478 -0.13 -13.01 26.65
C THR A 478 -1.52 -12.44 26.94
N LEU A 479 -1.79 -12.18 28.21
CA LEU A 479 -3.05 -11.60 28.70
C LEU A 479 -2.82 -10.25 29.36
N THR A 480 -3.69 -9.29 29.05
CA THR A 480 -3.63 -7.92 29.61
C THR A 480 -4.69 -7.64 30.69
N GLY A 481 -5.68 -8.51 30.82
CA GLY A 481 -6.78 -8.42 31.79
C GLY A 481 -6.71 -9.55 32.82
N ASP A 482 -7.86 -10.14 33.11
CA ASP A 482 -7.99 -11.18 34.13
C ASP A 482 -7.24 -12.45 33.72
N LEU A 483 -6.44 -12.98 34.65
CA LEU A 483 -5.66 -14.19 34.45
C LEU A 483 -6.44 -15.41 35.00
N PRO A 484 -6.49 -16.53 34.26
CA PRO A 484 -6.95 -17.78 34.83
C PRO A 484 -5.99 -18.26 35.93
N GLY A 485 -6.50 -19.03 36.90
CA GLY A 485 -5.74 -19.39 38.11
C GLY A 485 -4.49 -20.24 37.87
N ASP A 486 -4.40 -20.88 36.71
CA ASP A 486 -3.29 -21.72 36.24
C ASP A 486 -2.43 -21.04 35.17
N TRP A 487 -2.58 -19.73 34.94
CA TRP A 487 -1.78 -19.00 33.94
C TRP A 487 -0.30 -18.96 34.31
N ASN A 488 0.53 -19.60 33.49
CA ASN A 488 1.98 -19.68 33.65
C ASN A 488 2.75 -19.09 32.45
N GLU A 489 2.05 -18.34 31.59
CA GLU A 489 2.58 -17.74 30.37
C GLU A 489 2.87 -16.23 30.57
N GLU A 490 3.22 -15.52 29.50
CA GLU A 490 3.49 -14.08 29.54
C GLU A 490 2.26 -13.27 29.99
N VAL A 491 2.51 -12.14 30.65
CA VAL A 491 1.47 -11.24 31.17
C VAL A 491 1.76 -9.81 30.75
N GLY A 492 0.72 -9.11 30.34
CA GLY A 492 0.75 -7.70 29.96
C GLY A 492 0.87 -7.47 28.46
N ARG A 493 1.09 -6.21 28.09
CA ARG A 493 1.32 -5.82 26.70
C ARG A 493 2.67 -6.37 26.24
N ILE A 494 2.81 -6.56 24.93
CA ILE A 494 4.06 -7.00 24.32
C ILE A 494 5.07 -5.86 24.44
N THR A 495 6.18 -6.09 25.15
CA THR A 495 7.25 -5.10 25.37
C THR A 495 8.56 -5.55 24.74
N PRO A 496 9.57 -4.67 24.61
CA PRO A 496 10.91 -5.07 24.18
C PRO A 496 11.52 -6.19 25.01
N GLU A 497 11.32 -6.18 26.33
CA GLU A 497 11.82 -7.20 27.25
C GLU A 497 11.17 -8.55 26.99
N MET A 498 9.86 -8.57 26.73
CA MET A 498 9.13 -9.79 26.37
C MET A 498 9.68 -10.37 25.08
N LEU A 499 9.83 -9.56 24.03
CA LEU A 499 10.39 -10.03 22.76
C LEU A 499 11.82 -10.58 22.91
N ARG A 500 12.68 -9.91 23.69
CA ARG A 500 14.05 -10.36 23.95
C ARG A 500 14.15 -11.65 24.74
N ARG A 501 13.12 -12.05 25.50
CA ARG A 501 13.08 -13.37 26.15
C ARG A 501 12.92 -14.51 25.16
N HIS A 502 12.23 -14.25 24.04
CA HIS A 502 11.82 -15.28 23.08
C HIS A 502 12.57 -15.22 21.74
N LEU A 503 13.35 -14.16 21.49
CA LEU A 503 14.07 -13.95 20.23
C LEU A 503 15.56 -13.69 20.44
N VAL A 504 16.37 -14.35 19.61
CA VAL A 504 17.79 -14.07 19.42
C VAL A 504 17.92 -13.17 18.19
N ASP A 505 18.56 -12.01 18.32
CA ASP A 505 18.71 -10.99 17.27
C ASP A 505 17.38 -10.45 16.70
N PRO A 506 16.52 -9.82 17.52
CA PRO A 506 15.21 -9.34 17.09
C PRO A 506 15.27 -8.37 15.89
N GLU A 507 16.37 -7.65 15.67
CA GLU A 507 16.55 -6.72 14.55
C GLU A 507 16.63 -7.39 13.17
N LYS A 508 16.94 -8.70 13.11
CA LYS A 508 17.08 -9.46 11.85
C LYS A 508 15.77 -10.12 11.39
N ALA A 509 14.79 -10.23 12.27
CA ALA A 509 13.53 -10.89 11.95
C ALA A 509 12.60 -10.01 11.10
N LYS A 510 11.69 -10.65 10.36
CA LYS A 510 10.55 -9.98 9.71
C LYS A 510 9.32 -10.08 10.60
N TYR A 511 8.65 -8.94 10.80
CA TYR A 511 7.53 -8.78 11.72
C TYR A 511 6.23 -8.59 10.96
N PHE A 512 5.23 -9.40 11.27
CA PHE A 512 3.87 -9.28 10.77
C PHE A 512 2.96 -8.94 11.94
N ILE A 513 2.36 -7.75 11.90
CA ILE A 513 1.57 -7.20 12.99
C ILE A 513 0.13 -7.03 12.54
N ALA A 514 -0.82 -7.53 13.32
CA ALA A 514 -2.22 -7.34 13.01
C ALA A 514 -3.05 -7.15 14.27
N GLY A 515 -3.94 -6.16 14.26
CA GLY A 515 -4.81 -5.86 15.39
C GLY A 515 -5.47 -4.47 15.34
N PRO A 516 -6.06 -3.99 16.45
CA PRO A 516 -6.59 -2.64 16.54
C PRO A 516 -5.52 -1.56 16.28
N PRO A 517 -5.85 -0.40 15.66
CA PRO A 517 -4.85 0.61 15.28
C PRO A 517 -3.90 1.03 16.40
N VAL A 518 -4.43 1.25 17.62
CA VAL A 518 -3.61 1.62 18.79
C VAL A 518 -2.62 0.51 19.14
N ALA A 519 -3.04 -0.75 19.14
CA ALA A 519 -2.17 -1.88 19.43
C ALA A 519 -1.10 -2.07 18.35
N VAL A 520 -1.47 -1.90 17.07
CA VAL A 520 -0.50 -1.97 15.95
C VAL A 520 0.53 -0.86 16.09
N GLN A 521 0.12 0.36 16.40
CA GLN A 521 1.04 1.48 16.61
C GLN A 521 1.98 1.25 17.80
N ASP A 522 1.45 0.82 18.95
CA ASP A 522 2.25 0.49 20.14
C ASP A 522 3.32 -0.57 19.84
N LEU A 523 2.96 -1.59 19.05
CA LEU A 523 3.88 -2.63 18.61
C LEU A 523 4.93 -2.10 17.63
N ARG A 524 4.56 -1.22 16.70
CA ARG A 524 5.53 -0.57 15.80
C ARG A 524 6.54 0.26 16.59
N ASP A 525 6.08 1.01 17.58
CA ASP A 525 6.95 1.82 18.44
C ASP A 525 7.88 0.94 19.29
N THR A 526 7.36 -0.18 19.80
CA THR A 526 8.13 -1.22 20.49
C THR A 526 9.26 -1.75 19.61
N LEU A 527 8.96 -2.17 18.38
CA LEU A 527 9.98 -2.68 17.44
C LEU A 527 10.97 -1.60 17.00
N ALA A 528 10.51 -0.37 16.78
CA ALA A 528 11.38 0.76 16.47
C ALA A 528 12.40 1.01 17.61
N SER A 529 11.96 0.94 18.87
CA SER A 529 12.85 1.06 20.04
C SER A 529 13.88 -0.07 20.14
N MET A 530 13.61 -1.21 19.51
CA MET A 530 14.51 -2.36 19.43
C MET A 530 15.48 -2.30 18.24
N GLY A 531 15.40 -1.27 17.39
CA GLY A 531 16.24 -1.13 16.21
C GLY A 531 15.79 -1.95 15.00
N VAL A 532 14.56 -2.47 15.00
CA VAL A 532 13.99 -3.15 13.83
C VAL A 532 13.75 -2.13 12.72
N VAL A 533 14.27 -2.41 11.52
CA VAL A 533 14.09 -1.53 10.36
C VAL A 533 12.66 -1.60 9.82
N THR A 534 12.10 -0.46 9.41
CA THR A 534 10.72 -0.36 8.89
C THR A 534 10.45 -1.30 7.71
N GLY A 535 11.46 -1.60 6.89
CA GLY A 535 11.35 -2.53 5.77
C GLY A 535 11.09 -3.99 6.17
N ASN A 536 11.29 -4.32 7.44
CA ASN A 536 11.01 -5.63 8.02
C ASN A 536 9.68 -5.67 8.79
N ILE A 537 8.88 -4.59 8.77
CA ILE A 537 7.61 -4.51 9.51
C ILE A 537 6.44 -4.41 8.53
N TYR A 538 5.57 -5.42 8.56
CA TYR A 538 4.36 -5.54 7.77
C TYR A 538 3.15 -5.46 8.70
N THR A 539 2.16 -4.63 8.38
CA THR A 539 1.07 -4.34 9.31
C THR A 539 -0.31 -4.33 8.67
N GLU A 540 -1.32 -4.82 9.39
CA GLU A 540 -2.74 -4.66 9.07
C GLU A 540 -3.52 -4.14 10.29
N GLU A 541 -4.39 -3.16 10.07
CA GLU A 541 -5.17 -2.50 11.12
C GLU A 541 -6.66 -2.84 11.02
N PHE A 542 -7.24 -3.23 12.15
CA PHE A 542 -8.63 -3.66 12.26
C PHE A 542 -9.46 -2.59 12.97
N TYR A 543 -10.15 -1.76 12.18
CA TYR A 543 -11.03 -0.71 12.69
C TYR A 543 -12.34 -1.28 13.26
N GLY A 544 -12.85 -0.67 14.34
CA GLY A 544 -14.11 -1.08 14.97
C GLY A 544 -14.01 -2.21 15.99
N TYR A 545 -12.80 -2.64 16.35
CA TYR A 545 -12.53 -3.53 17.48
C TYR A 545 -11.68 -2.76 18.51
N THR A 546 -12.23 -2.52 19.69
CA THR A 546 -11.58 -1.81 20.81
C THR A 546 -11.25 -2.75 21.96
#